data_AF-A0A431UTC9-F1
#
_entry.id   AF-A0A431UTC9-F1
#
_cell.length_a   1.000
_cell.length_b   1.000
_cell.length_c   1.000
_cell.angle_alpha   90.00
_cell.angle_beta   90.00
_cell.angle_gamma   90.00
#
_symmetry.space_group_name_H-M   'P 1'
#
loop_
_entity.id
_entity.type
_entity.pdbx_description
1 polymer ?
#
loop_
_entity_poly.entity_id
_entity_poly.type
_entity_poly.pdbx_seq_one_letter_code
_entity_poly.pdbx_strand_id
1 'polypeptide(L)'
;MKQRYRRNILVLLFIIIAAIIVLIYEHSYEVNKIYNIEDSNAYYWQKYMNEEEFAKLKNGMSYMDVVGIAKGGGEQVSAGVFRWDDELLMTQGYEIHFENDKLIDKKIYEKRGYSTR
;
A
#
# COMPACT_ATOMS: atom_id res chain seq x y z
N MET A 1 48.80 13.07 -9.63
CA MET A 1 47.42 13.59 -9.48
C MET A 1 46.35 12.69 -10.10
N LYS A 2 46.39 12.34 -11.40
CA LYS A 2 45.35 11.56 -12.10
C LYS A 2 44.92 10.23 -11.43
N GLN A 3 45.84 9.49 -10.80
CA GLN A 3 45.52 8.24 -10.09
C GLN A 3 44.67 8.42 -8.82
N ARG A 4 44.92 9.48 -8.03
CA ARG A 4 44.08 9.80 -6.86
C ARG A 4 42.66 10.16 -7.28
N TYR A 5 42.51 10.95 -8.33
CA TYR A 5 41.20 11.31 -8.89
C TYR A 5 40.43 10.07 -9.38
N ARG A 6 41.08 9.17 -10.13
CA ARG A 6 40.46 7.90 -10.56
C ARG A 6 40.01 7.04 -9.39
N ARG A 7 40.83 6.91 -8.35
CA ARG A 7 40.46 6.16 -7.14
C ARG A 7 39.27 6.77 -6.42
N ASN A 8 39.24 8.09 -6.29
CA ASN A 8 38.14 8.80 -5.64
C ASN A 8 36.84 8.66 -6.45
N ILE A 9 36.90 8.72 -7.79
CA ILE A 9 35.74 8.49 -8.67
C ILE A 9 35.22 7.06 -8.52
N LEU A 10 36.11 6.05 -8.49
CA LEU A 10 35.70 4.66 -8.29
C LEU A 10 35.04 4.43 -6.93
N VAL A 11 35.55 5.05 -5.87
CA VAL A 11 34.94 5.00 -4.53
C VAL A 11 33.57 5.68 -4.54
N LEU A 12 33.44 6.84 -5.19
CA LEU A 12 32.15 7.53 -5.33
C LEU A 12 31.13 6.70 -6.10
N LEU A 13 31.54 6.07 -7.20
CA LEU A 13 30.70 5.14 -7.96
C LEU A 13 30.27 3.95 -7.11
N PHE A 14 31.19 3.37 -6.34
CA PHE A 14 30.85 2.27 -5.44
C PHE A 14 29.82 2.67 -4.38
N ILE A 15 29.97 3.84 -3.76
CA ILE A 15 29.02 4.37 -2.77
C ILE A 15 27.64 4.58 -3.41
N ILE A 16 27.59 5.16 -4.61
CA ILE A 16 26.34 5.39 -5.34
C ILE A 16 25.66 4.06 -5.68
N ILE A 17 26.42 3.07 -6.18
CA ILE A 17 25.89 1.75 -6.51
C ILE A 17 25.35 1.06 -5.25
N ALA A 18 26.09 1.09 -4.15
CA ALA A 18 25.64 0.52 -2.89
C ALA A 18 24.36 1.19 -2.38
N ALA A 19 24.27 2.53 -2.45
CA ALA A 19 23.07 3.27 -2.07
C ALA A 19 21.87 2.91 -2.95
N ILE A 20 22.05 2.79 -4.26
CA ILE A 20 21.00 2.34 -5.19
C ILE A 20 20.52 0.93 -4.84
N ILE A 21 21.43 0.00 -4.55
CA ILE A 21 21.08 -1.36 -4.15
C ILE A 21 20.22 -1.37 -2.89
N VAL A 22 20.59 -0.56 -1.88
CA VAL A 22 19.81 -0.44 -0.63
C VAL A 22 18.41 0.08 -0.92
N LEU A 23 18.28 1.14 -1.73
CA LEU A 23 16.97 1.70 -2.10
C LEU A 23 16.10 0.69 -2.85
N ILE A 24 16.66 -0.10 -3.76
CA ILE A 24 15.93 -1.16 -4.49
C ILE A 24 15.48 -2.25 -3.53
N TYR A 25 16.33 -2.64 -2.57
CA TYR A 25 16.00 -3.68 -1.59
C TYR A 25 14.86 -3.25 -0.67
N GLU A 26 14.89 -2.04 -0.13
CA GLU A 26 13.81 -1.50 0.71
C GLU A 26 12.49 -1.42 -0.07
N HIS A 27 12.52 -0.89 -1.30
CA HIS A 27 11.33 -0.80 -2.14
C HIS A 27 10.74 -2.19 -2.44
N SER A 28 11.61 -3.14 -2.79
CA SER A 28 11.21 -4.52 -3.09
C SER A 28 10.62 -5.20 -1.85
N TYR A 29 11.14 -4.94 -0.65
CA TYR A 29 10.65 -5.50 0.60
C TYR A 29 9.23 -5.02 0.94
N GLU A 30 8.95 -3.73 0.79
CA GLU A 30 7.60 -3.20 1.05
C GLU A 30 6.58 -3.75 0.06
N VAL A 31 6.92 -3.78 -1.23
CA VAL A 31 6.05 -4.33 -2.27
C VAL A 31 5.78 -5.82 -2.02
N ASN A 32 6.79 -6.60 -1.65
CA ASN A 32 6.61 -8.03 -1.34
C ASN A 32 5.71 -8.27 -0.13
N LYS A 33 5.65 -7.34 0.82
CA LYS A 33 4.84 -7.53 2.04
C LYS A 33 3.34 -7.60 1.71
N ILE A 34 2.88 -6.79 0.76
CA ILE A 34 1.48 -6.83 0.30
C ILE A 34 1.22 -8.13 -0.48
N TYR A 35 2.12 -8.50 -1.40
CA TYR A 35 2.00 -9.76 -2.14
C TYR A 35 1.97 -10.98 -1.23
N ASN A 36 2.79 -11.04 -0.18
CA ASN A 36 2.77 -12.13 0.79
C ASN A 36 1.42 -12.24 1.54
N ILE A 37 0.76 -11.10 1.82
CA ILE A 37 -0.58 -11.09 2.42
C ILE A 37 -1.59 -11.63 1.40
N GLU A 38 -1.53 -11.15 0.16
CA GLU A 38 -2.44 -11.59 -0.91
C GLU A 38 -2.25 -13.07 -1.30
N ASP A 39 -1.01 -13.57 -1.31
CA ASP A 39 -0.68 -14.98 -1.59
C ASP A 39 -1.12 -15.91 -0.44
N SER A 40 -1.23 -15.38 0.78
CA SER A 40 -1.75 -16.15 1.92
C SER A 40 -3.26 -16.36 1.87
N ASN A 41 -3.95 -15.65 0.98
CA ASN A 41 -5.39 -15.78 0.81
C ASN A 41 -5.74 -17.10 0.12
N ALA A 42 -6.74 -17.79 0.66
CA ALA A 42 -7.32 -18.98 0.05
C ALA A 42 -8.12 -18.66 -1.23
N TYR A 43 -8.60 -17.41 -1.38
CA TYR A 43 -9.44 -17.00 -2.50
C TYR A 43 -9.11 -15.58 -3.00
N TYR A 44 -9.24 -15.37 -4.33
CA TYR A 44 -8.94 -14.10 -5.00
C TYR A 44 -9.78 -12.91 -4.51
N TRP A 45 -10.98 -13.14 -3.98
CA TRP A 45 -11.84 -12.07 -3.47
C TRP A 45 -11.41 -11.53 -2.10
N GLN A 46 -10.53 -12.23 -1.37
CA GLN A 46 -10.07 -11.81 -0.05
C GLN A 46 -9.18 -10.56 -0.09
N LYS A 47 -8.91 -10.02 -1.28
CA LYS A 47 -8.33 -8.69 -1.46
C LYS A 47 -9.35 -7.54 -1.26
N TYR A 48 -10.64 -7.87 -1.25
CA TYR A 48 -11.73 -6.94 -0.97
C TYR A 48 -11.98 -6.91 0.54
N MET A 49 -12.49 -5.78 1.03
CA MET A 49 -12.76 -5.60 2.46
C MET A 49 -14.24 -5.90 2.73
N ASN A 50 -14.53 -6.56 3.85
CA ASN A 50 -15.92 -6.69 4.33
C ASN A 50 -16.19 -5.76 5.53
N GLU A 51 -17.46 -5.67 5.93
CA GLU A 51 -17.90 -4.79 7.01
C GLU A 51 -17.22 -5.12 8.35
N GLU A 52 -16.98 -6.41 8.63
CA GLU A 52 -16.31 -6.83 9.86
C GLU A 52 -14.84 -6.37 9.92
N GLU A 53 -14.14 -6.43 8.78
CA GLU A 53 -12.76 -5.95 8.64
C GLU A 53 -12.72 -4.43 8.76
N PHE A 54 -13.63 -3.73 8.09
CA PHE A 54 -13.77 -2.29 8.19
C PHE A 54 -14.04 -1.82 9.62
N ALA A 55 -14.89 -2.56 10.37
CA ALA A 55 -15.20 -2.25 11.75
C ALA A 55 -13.98 -2.33 12.68
N LYS A 56 -13.01 -3.23 12.39
CA LYS A 56 -11.78 -3.41 13.17
C LYS A 56 -10.79 -2.26 13.03
N LEU A 57 -10.91 -1.45 11.98
CA LEU A 57 -10.01 -0.33 11.72
C LEU A 57 -10.16 0.78 12.77
N LYS A 58 -9.04 1.33 13.24
CA LYS A 58 -8.99 2.39 14.25
C LYS A 58 -8.05 3.50 13.82
N ASN A 59 -8.34 4.70 14.29
CA ASN A 59 -7.47 5.85 14.06
C ASN A 59 -6.07 5.59 14.64
N GLY A 60 -5.06 6.04 13.91
CA GLY A 60 -3.64 5.84 14.24
C GLY A 60 -3.01 4.55 13.69
N MET A 61 -3.79 3.65 13.08
CA MET A 61 -3.24 2.48 12.38
C MET A 61 -2.41 2.90 11.16
N SER A 62 -1.32 2.18 10.88
CA SER A 62 -0.54 2.39 9.67
C SER A 62 -1.25 1.83 8.44
N TYR A 63 -0.84 2.24 7.24
CA TYR A 63 -1.37 1.67 6.01
C TYR A 63 -1.22 0.13 5.99
N MET A 64 -0.06 -0.37 6.42
CA MET A 64 0.21 -1.81 6.44
C MET A 64 -0.64 -2.58 7.46
N ASP A 65 -1.00 -1.96 8.59
CA ASP A 65 -1.93 -2.58 9.55
C ASP A 65 -3.32 -2.73 8.95
N VAL A 66 -3.78 -1.70 8.23
CA VAL A 66 -5.05 -1.71 7.50
C VAL A 66 -5.05 -2.79 6.42
N VAL A 67 -3.99 -2.87 5.61
CA VAL A 67 -3.82 -3.93 4.58
C VAL A 67 -3.84 -5.32 5.20
N GLY A 68 -3.22 -5.51 6.38
CA GLY A 68 -3.24 -6.78 7.10
C GLY A 68 -4.64 -7.18 7.57
N ILE A 69 -5.46 -6.21 8.00
CA ILE A 69 -6.87 -6.45 8.39
C ILE A 69 -7.74 -6.74 7.17
N ALA A 70 -7.56 -5.96 6.10
CA ALA A 70 -8.29 -6.06 4.84
C ALA A 70 -7.85 -7.25 3.98
N LYS A 71 -6.73 -7.90 4.34
CA LYS A 71 -6.10 -9.00 3.60
C LYS A 71 -5.78 -8.67 2.14
N GLY A 72 -5.59 -7.39 1.81
CA GLY A 72 -5.27 -6.94 0.46
C GLY A 72 -5.01 -5.45 0.37
N GLY A 73 -4.29 -5.06 -0.68
CA GLY A 73 -4.01 -3.66 -0.97
C GLY A 73 -5.25 -2.89 -1.43
N GLY A 74 -5.42 -1.66 -0.93
CA GLY A 74 -6.47 -0.75 -1.39
C GLY A 74 -6.03 0.00 -2.65
N GLU A 75 -7.00 0.41 -3.48
CA GLU A 75 -6.75 1.29 -4.62
C GLU A 75 -6.51 2.71 -4.13
N GLN A 76 -5.36 3.30 -4.48
CA GLN A 76 -5.10 4.69 -4.17
C GLN A 76 -5.85 5.62 -5.13
N VAL A 77 -6.76 6.44 -4.59
CA VAL A 77 -7.57 7.38 -5.40
C VAL A 77 -7.09 8.82 -5.32
N SER A 78 -6.41 9.17 -4.23
CA SER A 78 -5.70 10.46 -4.10
C SER A 78 -4.61 10.35 -3.04
N ALA A 79 -3.81 11.40 -2.85
CA ALA A 79 -2.75 11.41 -1.85
C ALA A 79 -3.34 11.16 -0.46
N GLY A 80 -2.91 10.07 0.19
CA GLY A 80 -3.41 9.67 1.51
C GLY A 80 -4.82 9.07 1.52
N VAL A 81 -5.46 8.84 0.38
CA VAL A 81 -6.82 8.26 0.34
C VAL A 81 -6.82 6.98 -0.46
N PHE A 82 -7.24 5.90 0.20
CA PHE A 82 -7.30 4.55 -0.36
C PHE A 82 -8.73 4.02 -0.30
N ARG A 83 -9.08 3.20 -1.29
CA ARG A 83 -10.39 2.57 -1.38
C ARG A 83 -10.29 1.07 -1.44
N TRP A 84 -11.18 0.41 -0.72
CA TRP A 84 -11.46 -1.01 -0.87
C TRP A 84 -12.88 -1.17 -1.38
N ASP A 85 -13.05 -2.08 -2.33
CA ASP A 85 -14.38 -2.53 -2.71
C ASP A 85 -14.92 -3.48 -1.65
N ASP A 86 -16.23 -3.46 -1.47
CA ASP A 86 -16.88 -4.42 -0.59
C ASP A 86 -16.86 -5.81 -1.22
N GLU A 87 -16.51 -6.81 -0.40
CA GLU A 87 -16.40 -8.21 -0.81
C GLU A 87 -17.71 -8.77 -1.40
N LEU A 88 -18.86 -8.34 -0.86
CA LEU A 88 -20.18 -8.86 -1.19
C LEU A 88 -21.00 -7.86 -2.02
N LEU A 89 -20.90 -6.58 -1.69
CA LEU A 89 -21.78 -5.52 -2.16
C LEU A 89 -21.08 -4.65 -3.22
N MET A 90 -21.29 -4.98 -4.50
CA MET A 90 -20.72 -4.22 -5.63
C MET A 90 -21.19 -2.75 -5.73
N THR A 91 -22.19 -2.35 -4.92
CA THR A 91 -22.74 -0.99 -4.87
C THR A 91 -22.13 -0.12 -3.79
N GLN A 92 -21.20 -0.63 -2.99
CA GLN A 92 -20.52 0.15 -1.95
C GLN A 92 -19.03 -0.17 -1.87
N GLY A 93 -18.31 0.66 -1.12
CA GLY A 93 -16.93 0.40 -0.75
C GLY A 93 -16.52 1.23 0.45
N TYR A 94 -15.28 1.07 0.86
CA TYR A 94 -14.68 1.69 2.03
C TYR A 94 -13.60 2.66 1.60
N GLU A 95 -13.69 3.92 2.02
CA GLU A 95 -12.67 4.93 1.79
C GLU A 95 -11.94 5.24 3.11
N ILE A 96 -10.62 5.14 3.10
CA ILE A 96 -9.77 5.29 4.27
C ILE A 96 -8.76 6.41 4.01
N HIS A 97 -8.68 7.33 4.97
CA HIS A 97 -7.86 8.53 4.89
C HIS A 97 -6.67 8.39 5.85
N PHE A 98 -5.49 8.67 5.32
CA PHE A 98 -4.22 8.60 6.00
C PHE A 98 -3.50 9.94 5.95
N GLU A 99 -2.93 10.33 7.08
CA GLU A 99 -2.01 11.46 7.18
C GLU A 99 -0.75 11.00 7.91
N ASN A 100 0.42 11.22 7.31
CA ASN A 100 1.71 10.76 7.86
C ASN A 100 1.72 9.27 8.24
N ASP A 101 1.21 8.40 7.34
CA ASP A 101 1.05 6.95 7.55
C ASP A 101 0.18 6.58 8.77
N LYS A 102 -0.82 7.42 9.09
CA LYS A 102 -1.77 7.13 10.17
C LYS A 102 -3.19 7.33 9.68
N LEU A 103 -4.03 6.33 9.93
CA LEU A 103 -5.47 6.41 9.68
C LEU A 103 -6.04 7.57 10.51
N ILE A 104 -6.61 8.57 9.85
CA ILE A 104 -7.25 9.72 10.47
C ILE A 104 -8.78 9.66 10.36
N ASP A 105 -9.29 9.08 9.28
CA ASP A 105 -10.72 8.97 8.99
C ASP A 105 -11.03 7.74 8.15
N LYS A 106 -12.27 7.25 8.26
CA LYS A 106 -12.80 6.14 7.47
C LYS A 106 -14.29 6.35 7.21
N LYS A 107 -14.73 6.07 5.99
CA LYS A 107 -16.15 6.17 5.61
C LYS A 107 -16.56 5.13 4.59
N ILE A 108 -17.84 4.79 4.62
CA ILE A 108 -18.47 3.97 3.58
C ILE A 108 -18.93 4.92 2.46
N TYR A 109 -18.68 4.54 1.21
CA TYR A 109 -19.17 5.29 0.05
C TYR A 109 -20.01 4.38 -0.84
N GLU A 110 -21.09 4.93 -1.39
CA GLU A 110 -21.88 4.24 -2.40
C GLU A 110 -21.22 4.39 -3.77
N LYS A 111 -21.02 3.27 -4.45
CA LYS A 111 -20.70 3.25 -5.87
C LYS A 111 -21.97 3.58 -6.64
N ARG A 112 -22.03 4.77 -7.24
CA ARG A 112 -23.04 5.06 -8.25
C ARG A 112 -22.84 4.09 -9.42
N GLY A 113 -23.67 3.06 -9.48
CA GLY A 113 -23.75 2.21 -10.66
C GLY A 113 -24.18 3.05 -11.87
N TYR A 114 -23.64 2.74 -13.04
CA TYR A 114 -24.09 3.25 -14.34
C TYR A 114 -25.50 2.71 -14.68
N SER A 115 -26.49 2.92 -13.80
CA SER A 115 -27.89 2.76 -14.15
C SER A 115 -28.37 4.10 -14.71
N THR A 116 -28.03 4.37 -15.97
CA THR A 116 -28.88 5.19 -16.83
C THR A 116 -30.17 4.39 -17.02
N ARG A 117 -31.16 4.67 -16.17
CA ARG A 117 -32.55 4.31 -16.42
C ARG A 117 -33.11 5.16 -17.54
#